data_AF-A0A535B087-F1
#
_entry.id   AF-A0A535B087-F1
#
_cell.length_a   1.000
_cell.length_b   1.000
_cell.length_c   1.000
_cell.angle_alpha   90.00
_cell.angle_beta   90.00
_cell.angle_gamma   90.00
#
_symmetry.space_group_name_H-M   'P 1'
#
loop_
_entity.id
_entity.type
_entity.pdbx_description
1 polymer ?
#
loop_
_entity_poly.entity_id
_entity_poly.type
_entity_poly.pdbx_seq_one_letter_code
_entity_poly.pdbx_strand_id
1 'polypeptide(L)'
;MAVNLKAAIVANMNELKKAISQKTSEVAQLERELKRHKTVLALLSGRDGAGKVTTKQSRGRNGTGLRTVLSRVPETFTSKTFVKEASRTKKQPIYIRQTLSRWAREGKIKRLGRGKYQKLKKASIHHLAA
;
A
#
# COMPACT_ATOMS: atom_id res chain seq x y z
N MET A 1 6.83 -69.34 2.88
CA MET A 1 7.05 -68.26 1.89
C MET A 1 6.18 -67.00 2.13
N ALA A 2 4.92 -67.12 2.56
CA ALA A 2 4.01 -65.95 2.76
C ALA A 2 4.46 -64.92 3.81
N VAL A 3 5.18 -65.35 4.86
CA VAL A 3 5.64 -64.46 5.96
C VAL A 3 6.69 -63.45 5.47
N ASN A 4 7.55 -63.85 4.53
CA ASN A 4 8.57 -62.98 3.93
C ASN A 4 7.97 -61.94 3.00
N LEU A 5 6.89 -62.28 2.27
CA LEU A 5 6.20 -61.34 1.40
C LEU A 5 5.52 -60.22 2.21
N LYS A 6 4.88 -60.58 3.34
CA LYS A 6 4.26 -59.60 4.24
C LYS A 6 5.29 -58.63 4.83
N ALA A 7 6.46 -59.13 5.24
CA ALA A 7 7.55 -58.30 5.74
C ALA A 7 8.09 -57.34 4.66
N ALA A 8 8.29 -57.83 3.44
CA ALA A 8 8.74 -57.00 2.30
C ALA A 8 7.73 -55.90 1.94
N ILE A 9 6.42 -56.21 1.94
CA ILE A 9 5.37 -55.22 1.70
C ILE A 9 5.38 -54.13 2.78
N VAL A 10 5.51 -54.50 4.05
CA VAL A 10 5.56 -53.53 5.16
C VAL A 10 6.81 -52.64 5.07
N ALA A 11 7.96 -53.20 4.69
CA ALA A 11 9.18 -52.43 4.45
C ALA A 11 8.99 -51.40 3.32
N ASN A 12 8.46 -51.83 2.17
CA ASN A 12 8.15 -50.94 1.04
C ASN A 12 7.14 -49.84 1.43
N MET A 13 6.11 -50.17 2.21
CA MET A 13 5.16 -49.18 2.71
C MET A 13 5.84 -48.13 3.61
N ASN A 14 6.80 -48.53 4.43
CA ASN A 14 7.54 -47.61 5.29
C ASN A 14 8.49 -46.71 4.49
N GLU A 15 9.13 -47.25 3.45
CA GLU A 15 9.95 -46.45 2.52
C GLU A 15 9.10 -45.43 1.76
N LEU A 16 7.93 -45.83 1.25
CA LEU A 16 7.00 -44.92 0.60
C LEU A 16 6.52 -43.81 1.55
N LYS A 17 6.21 -44.13 2.81
CA LYS A 17 5.86 -43.12 3.81
C LYS A 17 7.00 -42.13 4.07
N LYS A 18 8.24 -42.60 4.13
CA LYS A 18 9.42 -41.72 4.28
C LYS A 18 9.59 -40.81 3.06
N ALA A 19 9.48 -41.36 1.85
CA ALA A 19 9.56 -40.59 0.62
C ALA A 19 8.45 -39.52 0.53
N ILE A 20 7.21 -39.86 0.90
CA ILE A 20 6.10 -38.91 0.97
C ILE A 20 6.41 -37.78 1.97
N SER A 21 6.93 -38.12 3.15
CA SER A 21 7.30 -37.13 4.17
C SER A 21 8.40 -36.17 3.67
N GLN A 22 9.45 -36.70 3.04
CA GLN A 22 10.53 -35.91 2.44
C GLN A 22 10.00 -34.98 1.35
N LYS A 23 9.20 -35.49 0.41
CA LYS A 23 8.60 -34.69 -0.66
C LYS A 23 7.66 -33.61 -0.11
N THR A 24 6.92 -33.90 0.95
CA THR A 24 6.07 -32.91 1.61
C THR A 24 6.90 -31.77 2.23
N SER A 25 8.06 -32.10 2.82
CA SER A 25 8.97 -31.08 3.36
C SER A 25 9.62 -30.22 2.28
N GLU A 26 9.99 -30.83 1.14
CA GLU A 26 10.50 -30.12 -0.04
C GLU A 26 9.45 -29.16 -0.60
N VAL A 27 8.20 -29.61 -0.76
CA VAL A 27 7.08 -28.76 -1.22
C VAL A 27 6.88 -27.58 -0.26
N ALA A 28 6.87 -27.83 1.05
CA ALA A 28 6.73 -26.77 2.06
C ALA A 28 7.91 -25.78 2.04
N GLN A 29 9.11 -26.20 1.66
CA GLN A 29 10.24 -25.30 1.45
C GLN A 29 10.07 -24.45 0.19
N LEU A 30 9.71 -25.07 -0.94
CA LEU A 30 9.48 -24.37 -2.20
C LEU A 30 8.34 -23.36 -2.09
N GLU A 31 7.26 -23.68 -1.39
CA GLU A 31 6.17 -22.74 -1.11
C GLU A 31 6.64 -21.52 -0.30
N ARG A 32 7.51 -21.74 0.69
CA ARG A 32 8.12 -20.65 1.48
C ARG A 32 9.01 -19.77 0.62
N GLU A 33 9.81 -20.36 -0.27
CA GLU A 33 10.66 -19.62 -1.21
C GLU A 33 9.82 -18.84 -2.23
N LEU A 34 8.80 -19.45 -2.81
CA LEU A 34 7.84 -18.80 -3.71
C LEU A 34 7.16 -17.61 -3.02
N LYS A 35 6.74 -17.76 -1.76
CA LYS A 35 6.18 -16.65 -0.97
C LYS A 35 7.20 -15.53 -0.74
N ARG A 36 8.46 -15.85 -0.47
CA ARG A 36 9.55 -14.85 -0.34
C ARG A 36 9.75 -14.11 -1.66
N HIS A 37 9.86 -14.82 -2.78
CA HIS A 37 10.03 -14.21 -4.09
C HIS A 37 8.83 -13.35 -4.51
N LYS A 38 7.58 -13.78 -4.26
CA LYS A 38 6.38 -12.95 -4.45
C LYS A 38 6.43 -11.66 -3.62
N THR A 39 6.92 -11.75 -2.39
CA THR A 39 7.07 -10.59 -1.49
C THR A 39 8.14 -9.64 -2.02
N VAL A 40 9.29 -10.16 -2.45
CA VAL A 40 10.37 -9.38 -3.07
C VAL A 40 9.88 -8.72 -4.36
N LEU A 41 9.18 -9.44 -5.23
CA LEU A 41 8.57 -8.89 -6.43
C LEU A 41 7.59 -7.77 -6.08
N ALA A 42 6.71 -7.95 -5.10
CA ALA A 42 5.78 -6.89 -4.67
C ALA A 42 6.51 -5.64 -4.15
N LEU A 43 7.63 -5.81 -3.44
CA LEU A 43 8.45 -4.69 -2.95
C LEU A 43 9.17 -3.97 -4.10
N LEU A 44 9.67 -4.72 -5.09
CA LEU A 44 10.32 -4.16 -6.28
C LEU A 44 9.30 -3.46 -7.19
N SER A 45 8.16 -4.10 -7.48
CA SER A 45 7.06 -3.50 -8.24
C SER A 45 6.41 -2.30 -7.54
N GLY A 46 6.47 -2.25 -6.20
CA GLY A 46 6.03 -1.09 -5.42
C GLY A 46 6.99 0.10 -5.45
N ARG A 47 8.23 -0.08 -5.94
CA ARG A 47 9.22 1.00 -6.08
C ARG A 47 9.01 1.83 -7.35
N ASP A 48 8.39 1.26 -8.38
CA ASP A 48 8.12 1.94 -9.66
C ASP A 48 6.64 2.35 -9.85
N GLY A 49 5.76 2.06 -8.88
CA GLY A 49 4.35 2.39 -9.00
C GLY A 49 3.59 2.38 -7.69
N ALA A 50 3.44 3.56 -7.09
CA ALA A 50 2.34 3.96 -6.20
C ALA A 50 1.77 2.85 -5.29
N GLY A 51 2.13 2.89 -4.01
CA GLY A 51 1.47 2.14 -2.94
C GLY A 51 -0.05 2.30 -3.00
N LYS A 52 -0.72 1.31 -3.59
CA LYS A 52 -2.17 1.15 -3.55
C LYS A 52 -2.47 0.13 -2.46
N VAL A 53 -2.24 0.56 -1.22
CA VAL A 53 -2.88 -0.08 -0.07
C VAL A 53 -4.38 0.08 -0.29
N THR A 54 -5.03 -0.97 -0.78
CA THR A 54 -6.48 -1.09 -0.78
C THR A 54 -6.94 -1.30 0.66
N THR A 55 -6.85 -0.24 1.46
CA THR A 55 -7.69 -0.14 2.65
C THR A 55 -9.12 -0.13 2.14
N LYS A 56 -9.88 -1.16 2.51
CA LYS A 56 -11.32 -1.21 2.37
C LYS A 56 -11.86 0.17 2.81
N GLN A 57 -12.30 0.97 1.84
CA GLN A 57 -12.99 2.22 2.12
C GLN A 57 -14.30 1.83 2.77
N SER A 58 -14.34 1.80 4.10
CA SER A 58 -15.59 2.03 4.79
C SER A 58 -16.04 3.42 4.33
N ARG A 59 -17.05 3.42 3.45
CA ARG A 59 -17.85 4.60 3.14
C ARG A 59 -18.60 4.98 4.41
N GLY A 60 -17.85 5.55 5.34
CA GLY A 60 -18.31 5.94 6.66
C GLY A 60 -18.13 7.44 6.82
N ARG A 61 -19.28 8.13 6.77
CA ARG A 61 -19.52 9.50 7.23
C ARG A 61 -19.03 10.65 6.36
N ASN A 62 -20.05 11.36 5.88
CA ASN A 62 -20.24 12.77 5.52
C ASN A 62 -19.46 13.81 6.37
N GLY A 63 -18.18 13.62 6.63
CA GLY A 63 -17.27 14.69 7.01
C GLY A 63 -16.86 15.43 5.74
N THR A 64 -17.03 16.75 5.69
CA THR A 64 -16.48 17.56 4.60
C THR A 64 -14.98 17.26 4.51
N GLY A 65 -14.53 16.51 3.51
CA GLY A 65 -13.14 16.09 3.41
C GLY A 65 -12.24 17.30 3.16
N LEU A 66 -10.97 17.24 3.59
CA LEU A 66 -10.02 18.33 3.30
C LEU A 66 -9.90 18.63 1.80
N ARG A 67 -10.17 17.65 0.93
CA ARG A 67 -10.23 17.85 -0.53
C ARG A 67 -11.40 18.76 -0.95
N THR A 68 -12.55 18.63 -0.31
CA THR A 68 -13.71 19.52 -0.51
C THR A 68 -13.42 20.92 0.03
N VAL A 69 -12.59 21.05 1.06
CA VAL A 69 -12.08 22.36 1.50
C VAL A 69 -11.18 22.95 0.41
N LEU A 70 -10.26 22.15 -0.14
CA LEU A 70 -9.37 22.61 -1.21
C LEU A 70 -10.12 23.11 -2.44
N SER A 71 -11.28 22.56 -2.80
CA SER A 71 -12.07 23.09 -3.92
C SER A 71 -12.68 24.47 -3.65
N ARG A 72 -12.96 24.82 -2.39
CA ARG A 72 -13.58 26.10 -2.00
C ARG A 72 -12.61 27.26 -1.84
N VAL A 73 -11.35 26.96 -1.51
CA VAL A 73 -10.31 27.97 -1.28
C VAL A 73 -9.85 28.57 -2.63
N PRO A 74 -9.38 29.82 -2.73
CA PRO A 74 -8.82 30.38 -3.96
C PRO A 74 -7.63 29.58 -4.52
N GLU A 75 -7.25 29.87 -5.78
CA GLU A 75 -6.14 29.19 -6.48
C GLU A 75 -4.83 29.28 -5.70
N THR A 76 -4.54 30.45 -5.13
CA THR A 76 -3.45 30.68 -4.20
C THR A 76 -3.99 30.91 -2.81
N PHE A 77 -3.42 30.24 -1.80
CA PHE A 77 -3.93 30.30 -0.43
C PHE A 77 -2.85 30.13 0.62
N THR A 78 -3.20 30.46 1.86
CA THR A 78 -2.30 30.33 3.00
C THR A 78 -2.72 29.19 3.91
N SER A 79 -1.79 28.64 4.68
CA SER A 79 -2.10 27.62 5.69
C SER A 79 -3.14 28.11 6.71
N LYS A 80 -3.09 29.39 7.08
CA LYS A 80 -4.05 30.02 8.00
C LYS A 80 -5.46 30.06 7.41
N THR A 81 -5.61 30.53 6.18
CA THR A 81 -6.91 30.60 5.48
C THR A 81 -7.49 29.21 5.25
N PHE A 82 -6.65 28.25 4.87
CA PHE A 82 -7.07 26.85 4.70
C PHE A 82 -7.53 26.20 6.01
N VAL A 83 -6.83 26.45 7.13
CA VAL A 83 -7.25 25.96 8.45
C VAL A 83 -8.58 26.57 8.87
N LYS A 84 -8.81 27.86 8.60
CA LYS A 84 -10.08 28.54 8.88
C LYS A 84 -11.24 27.89 8.11
N GLU A 85 -11.06 27.64 6.82
CA GLU A 85 -12.05 26.95 5.97
C GLU A 85 -12.24 25.47 6.38
N ALA A 86 -11.19 24.82 6.86
CA ALA A 86 -11.22 23.45 7.35
C ALA A 86 -11.76 23.31 8.80
N SER A 87 -12.11 24.40 9.48
CA SER A 87 -12.66 24.36 10.86
C SER A 87 -13.88 23.43 10.98
N ARG A 88 -14.73 23.42 9.95
CA ARG A 88 -15.94 22.57 9.86
C ARG A 88 -15.63 21.07 9.77
N THR A 89 -14.38 20.69 9.51
CA THR A 89 -13.97 19.28 9.38
C THR A 89 -13.68 18.60 10.72
N LYS A 90 -13.73 19.34 11.84
CA LYS A 90 -13.35 18.88 13.20
C LYS A 90 -11.95 18.26 13.29
N LYS A 91 -11.07 18.55 12.31
CA LYS A 91 -9.68 18.09 12.29
C LYS A 91 -8.78 19.10 13.00
N GLN A 92 -7.80 18.60 13.72
CA GLN A 92 -6.81 19.44 14.42
C GLN A 92 -6.02 20.31 13.43
N PRO A 93 -5.75 21.59 13.74
CA PRO A 93 -4.97 22.49 12.87
C PRO A 93 -3.60 21.93 12.47
N ILE A 94 -2.94 21.21 13.38
CA ILE A 94 -1.64 20.56 13.14
C ILE A 94 -1.76 19.51 12.03
N TYR A 95 -2.80 18.67 12.10
CA TYR A 95 -3.08 17.64 11.09
C TYR A 95 -3.35 18.27 9.71
N ILE A 96 -4.08 19.38 9.67
CA ILE A 96 -4.36 20.12 8.43
C ILE A 96 -3.07 20.64 7.80
N ARG A 97 -2.19 21.26 8.60
CA ARG A 97 -0.89 21.76 8.13
C ARG A 97 0.02 20.64 7.63
N GLN A 98 0.07 19.51 8.34
CA GLN A 98 0.81 18.33 7.89
C GLN A 98 0.25 17.76 6.58
N THR A 99 -1.07 17.77 6.42
CA THR A 99 -1.73 17.34 5.17
C THR A 99 -1.34 18.24 4.00
N LEU A 100 -1.31 19.56 4.18
CA LEU A 100 -0.83 20.49 3.14
C LEU A 100 0.63 20.21 2.77
N SER A 101 1.51 19.98 3.76
CA SER A 101 2.90 19.61 3.50
C SER A 101 3.04 18.26 2.77
N ARG A 102 2.15 17.30 3.04
CA ARG A 102 2.09 16.02 2.29
C ARG A 102 1.62 16.25 0.85
N TRP A 103 0.54 17.01 0.64
CA TRP A 103 0.05 17.32 -0.71
C TRP A 103 1.03 18.10 -1.56
N ALA A 104 1.84 18.96 -0.94
CA ALA A 104 2.93 19.64 -1.64
C ALA A 104 4.02 18.66 -2.12
N ARG A 105 4.36 17.66 -1.29
CA ARG A 105 5.30 16.59 -1.67
C ARG A 105 4.73 15.64 -2.72
N GLU A 106 3.43 15.35 -2.67
CA GLU A 106 2.72 14.50 -3.62
C GLU A 106 2.39 15.20 -4.95
N GLY A 107 2.82 16.45 -5.15
CA GLY A 107 2.54 17.19 -6.39
C GLY A 107 1.05 17.50 -6.62
N LYS A 108 0.24 17.58 -5.55
CA LYS A 108 -1.19 17.96 -5.64
C LYS A 108 -1.41 19.47 -5.54
N ILE A 109 -0.53 20.14 -4.82
CA ILE A 109 -0.46 21.60 -4.69
C ILE A 109 1.00 22.01 -4.79
N LYS A 110 1.28 23.22 -5.27
CA LYS A 110 2.62 23.80 -5.27
C LYS A 110 2.83 24.61 -4.00
N ARG A 111 3.97 24.45 -3.35
CA ARG A 111 4.37 25.34 -2.24
C ARG A 111 5.06 26.56 -2.82
N LEU A 112 4.50 27.75 -2.59
CA LEU A 112 5.07 29.02 -3.05
C LEU A 112 6.02 29.64 -2.01
N GLY A 113 5.88 29.27 -0.74
CA GLY A 113 6.72 29.79 0.34
C GLY A 113 6.31 29.25 1.71
N ARG A 114 6.81 29.85 2.79
CA ARG A 114 6.42 29.46 4.16
C ARG A 114 4.93 29.73 4.37
N GLY A 115 4.15 28.64 4.42
CA GLY A 115 2.70 28.71 4.65
C GLY A 115 1.88 29.24 3.47
N LYS A 116 2.45 29.36 2.26
CA LYS A 116 1.75 29.76 1.04
C LYS A 116 1.73 28.61 0.04
N TYR A 117 0.58 28.34 -0.55
CA TYR A 117 0.32 27.23 -1.46
C TYR A 117 -0.47 27.69 -2.68
N GLN A 118 -0.35 26.94 -3.78
CA GLN A 118 -1.10 27.14 -5.02
C GLN A 118 -1.67 25.80 -5.48
N LYS A 119 -2.90 25.78 -5.98
CA LYS A 119 -3.46 24.59 -6.64
C LYS A 119 -2.75 24.33 -7.96
N LEU A 120 -2.61 23.05 -8.31
CA LEU A 120 -2.13 22.68 -9.62
C LEU A 120 -3.34 22.42 -10.52
N LYS A 121 -3.50 23.22 -11.58
CA LYS A 121 -4.45 22.91 -12.65
C LYS A 121 -3.96 21.63 -13.32
N LYS A 122 -4.88 20.69 -13.60
CA LYS A 122 -4.60 19.36 -14.19
C LYS A 122 -3.94 19.39 -15.60
N ALA A 123 -3.48 20.54 -16.08
CA ALA A 123 -2.95 20.73 -17.42
C ALA A 123 -1.48 20.28 -17.61
N SER A 124 -0.74 19.89 -16.57
CA SER A 124 0.71 19.66 -16.72
C SER A 124 1.30 18.47 -15.96
N ILE A 125 0.52 17.40 -15.72
CA ILE A 125 1.10 16.13 -15.21
C ILE A 125 1.95 15.43 -16.30
N HIS A 126 1.87 15.86 -17.57
CA HIS A 126 2.63 15.26 -18.68
C HIS A 126 4.01 15.87 -18.99
N HIS A 127 4.45 16.94 -18.32
CA HIS A 127 5.67 17.68 -18.75
C HIS A 127 6.86 17.65 -17.76
N LEU A 128 6.86 16.73 -16.79
CA LEU A 128 7.96 16.58 -15.82
C LEU A 128 8.61 15.18 -15.86
N ALA A 129 8.45 14.47 -16.96
CA ALA A 129 9.23 13.27 -17.29
C ALA A 129 9.81 13.47 -18.70
N ALA A 130 10.91 14.23 -18.79
CA ALA A 130 11.85 14.24 -19.90
C ALA A 130 13.24 14.35 -19.29
#